data_AF-A0A653W1K6-F1
#
_entry.id   AF-A0A653W1K6-F1
#
_cell.length_a   1.000
_cell.length_b   1.000
_cell.length_c   1.000
_cell.angle_alpha   90.00
_cell.angle_beta   90.00
_cell.angle_gamma   90.00
#
_symmetry.space_group_name_H-M   'P 1'
#
loop_
_entity.id
_entity.type
_entity.pdbx_description
1 polymer ?
#
loop_
_entity_poly.entity_id
_entity_poly.type
_entity_poly.pdbx_seq_one_letter_code
_entity_poly.pdbx_strand_id
1 'polypeptide(L)' 'MEALVGLPLLLLVLFFAFLYFNIKGLSNMWKDYNRTKSMIPLGFFIVGIIGIFTGVWTWLVILIYYVVRPKE' A
#
# COMPACT_ATOMS: atom_id res chain seq x y z
N MET A 1 2.92 11.84 -26.65
CA MET A 1 2.30 12.72 -25.63
C MET A 1 1.24 12.00 -24.80
N GLU A 2 0.40 11.13 -25.39
CA GLU A 2 -0.64 10.37 -24.66
C GLU A 2 -0.08 9.42 -23.58
N ALA A 3 1.06 8.76 -23.83
CA ALA A 3 1.70 7.87 -22.86
C ALA A 3 2.24 8.58 -21.60
N LEU A 4 2.53 9.89 -21.70
CA LEU A 4 3.16 10.68 -20.62
C LEU A 4 2.15 11.06 -19.51
N VAL A 5 0.86 11.11 -19.84
CA VAL A 5 -0.24 11.37 -18.90
C VAL A 5 -0.91 10.06 -18.46
N GLY A 6 -0.95 9.05 -19.35
CA GLY A 6 -1.55 7.75 -19.06
C GLY A 6 -0.81 6.95 -17.99
N LEU A 7 0.53 6.94 -18.00
CA LEU A 7 1.32 6.14 -17.06
C LEU A 7 1.18 6.62 -15.60
N PRO A 8 1.30 7.92 -15.26
CA PRO A 8 1.07 8.40 -13.89
C PRO A 8 -0.33 8.11 -13.38
N LEU A 9 -1.36 8.28 -14.23
CA LEU A 9 -2.75 8.02 -13.88
C LEU A 9 -2.99 6.53 -13.62
N LEU A 10 -2.43 5.65 -14.46
CA LEU A 10 -2.49 4.21 -14.27
C LEU A 10 -1.82 3.78 -12.97
N LEU A 11 -0.64 4.31 -12.66
CA LEU A 11 0.07 4.04 -11.41
C LEU A 11 -0.75 4.48 -10.19
N LEU A 12 -1.44 5.62 -10.28
CA LEU A 12 -2.32 6.11 -9.23
C LEU A 12 -3.51 5.17 -9.01
N VAL A 13 -4.16 4.72 -10.09
CA VAL A 13 -5.26 3.74 -10.02
C VAL A 13 -4.79 2.42 -9.41
N LEU A 14 -3.64 1.91 -9.85
CA LEU A 14 -3.04 0.68 -9.31
C LEU A 14 -2.69 0.84 -7.83
N PHE A 15 -2.20 2.00 -7.41
CA PHE A 15 -1.90 2.29 -6.01
C PHE A 15 -3.17 2.27 -5.14
N PHE A 16 -4.25 2.92 -5.58
CA PHE A 16 -5.54 2.87 -4.86
C PHE A 16 -6.14 1.45 -4.84
N ALA A 17 -6.05 0.71 -5.94
CA ALA A 17 -6.47 -0.69 -6.00
C ALA A 17 -5.67 -1.55 -5.02
N PHE A 18 -4.34 -1.39 -5.00
CA PHE A 18 -3.44 -2.05 -4.05
C PHE A 18 -3.86 -1.76 -2.61
N LEU A 19 -4.08 -0.50 -2.25
CA LEU A 19 -4.53 -0.12 -0.91
C LEU A 19 -5.88 -0.75 -0.57
N TYR A 20 -6.85 -0.67 -1.48
CA TYR A 20 -8.19 -1.23 -1.27
C TYR A 20 -8.14 -2.73 -0.97
N PHE A 21 -7.46 -3.52 -1.80
CA PHE A 21 -7.38 -4.96 -1.61
C PHE A 21 -6.62 -5.34 -0.33
N ASN A 22 -5.55 -4.63 0.00
CA ASN A 22 -4.79 -4.88 1.22
C ASN A 22 -5.60 -4.53 2.49
N ILE A 23 -6.27 -3.37 2.52
CA ILE A 23 -7.13 -2.98 3.65
C ILE A 23 -8.29 -3.97 3.83
N LYS A 24 -8.92 -4.41 2.72
CA LYS A 24 -9.96 -5.44 2.75
C LYS A 24 -9.42 -6.77 3.28
N GLY A 25 -8.23 -7.19 2.84
CA GLY A 25 -7.55 -8.38 3.34
C GLY A 25 -7.27 -8.31 4.85
N LEU A 26 -6.72 -7.19 5.32
CA LEU A 26 -6.50 -6.93 6.74
C LEU A 26 -7.80 -6.98 7.56
N SER A 27 -8.88 -6.38 7.06
CA SER A 27 -10.19 -6.44 7.72
C SER A 27 -10.67 -7.88 7.89
N ASN A 28 -10.50 -8.71 6.87
CA ASN A 28 -10.87 -10.12 6.93
C ASN A 28 -10.00 -10.90 7.94
N MET A 29 -8.68 -10.72 7.89
CA MET A 29 -7.76 -11.35 8.86
C MET A 29 -8.08 -10.95 10.30
N TRP A 30 -8.44 -9.68 10.53
CA TRP A 30 -8.87 -9.21 11.84
C TRP A 30 -10.18 -9.88 12.31
N LYS A 31 -11.15 -10.03 11.41
CA LYS A 31 -12.40 -10.75 11.71
C LYS A 31 -12.12 -12.23 12.02
N ASP A 32 -11.26 -12.87 11.25
CA ASP A 32 -10.88 -14.27 11.44
C ASP A 32 -10.14 -14.47 12.76
N TYR A 33 -9.22 -13.56 13.11
CA TYR A 33 -8.59 -13.54 14.44
C TYR A 33 -9.63 -13.41 15.55
N ASN A 34 -10.58 -12.47 15.43
CA ASN A 34 -11.58 -12.28 16.46
C ASN A 34 -12.50 -13.49 16.65
N ARG A 35 -12.79 -14.23 15.57
CA ARG A 35 -13.62 -15.43 15.59
C ARG A 35 -12.87 -16.66 16.11
N THR A 36 -11.61 -16.84 15.71
CA THR A 36 -10.85 -18.08 15.97
C THR A 36 -9.89 -17.96 17.15
N LYS A 37 -9.51 -16.73 17.54
CA LYS A 37 -8.42 -16.41 18.46
C LYS A 37 -7.07 -17.03 18.07
N SER A 38 -6.92 -17.44 16.81
CA SER A 38 -5.69 -18.02 16.28
C SER A 38 -4.60 -16.95 16.10
N MET A 39 -3.37 -17.24 16.50
CA MET A 39 -2.24 -16.32 16.31
C MET A 39 -1.82 -16.18 14.84
N ILE A 40 -2.20 -17.12 13.96
CA ILE A 40 -1.83 -17.11 12.54
C ILE A 40 -2.42 -15.88 11.80
N PRO A 41 -3.76 -15.65 11.78
CA PRO A 41 -4.33 -14.47 11.12
C PRO A 41 -3.85 -13.17 11.76
N LEU A 42 -3.58 -13.16 13.07
CA LEU A 42 -3.01 -11.99 13.76
C LEU A 42 -1.58 -11.67 13.25
N GLY A 43 -0.74 -12.69 13.09
CA GLY A 43 0.62 -12.54 12.55
C GLY A 43 0.59 -11.96 11.13
N PHE A 44 -0.23 -12.51 10.24
CA PHE A 44 -0.40 -11.98 8.89
C PHE A 44 -0.99 -10.57 8.86
N PHE A 45 -1.92 -10.26 9.77
CA PHE A 45 -2.47 -8.92 9.91
C PHE A 45 -1.40 -7.89 10.27
N ILE A 46 -0.56 -8.19 11.26
CA ILE A 46 0.53 -7.29 11.70
C ILE A 46 1.55 -7.10 10.57
N VAL A 47 2.02 -8.20 9.95
CA VAL A 47 2.96 -8.14 8.82
C VAL A 47 2.37 -7.35 7.66
N GLY A 48 1.07 -7.53 7.36
CA GLY A 48 0.37 -6.78 6.33
C GLY A 48 0.31 -5.28 6.63
N ILE A 49 0.03 -4.86 7.87
CA ILE A 49 0.07 -3.44 8.26
C ILE A 49 1.46 -2.85 8.03
N ILE A 50 2.50 -3.53 8.51
CA ILE A 50 3.89 -3.07 8.36
C ILE A 50 4.23 -2.96 6.87
N GLY A 51 3.92 -3.97 6.07
CA GLY A 51 4.18 -3.97 4.63
C GLY A 51 3.50 -2.83 3.89
N ILE A 52 2.22 -2.56 4.18
CA ILE A 52 1.48 -1.43 3.58
C ILE A 52 2.11 -0.11 4.01
N PHE A 53 2.37 0.07 5.32
CA PHE A 53 2.96 1.30 5.84
C PHE A 53 4.31 1.59 5.21
N THR A 54 5.21 0.59 5.18
CA THR A 54 6.53 0.72 4.54
C THR A 54 6.39 1.03 3.05
N GLY A 55 5.51 0.34 2.32
CA GLY A 55 5.29 0.59 0.89
C GLY A 55 4.79 2.01 0.60
N VAL A 56 3.77 2.47 1.34
CA VAL A 56 3.23 3.83 1.22
C VAL A 56 4.29 4.87 1.59
N TRP A 57 5.01 4.65 2.70
CA TRP A 57 6.05 5.56 3.17
C TRP A 57 7.18 5.70 2.15
N THR A 58 7.72 4.58 1.64
CA THR A 58 8.76 4.59 0.61
C THR A 58 8.29 5.33 -0.65
N TRP A 59 7.07 5.09 -1.09
CA TRP A 59 6.50 5.82 -2.24
C TRP A 59 6.45 7.33 -1.98
N LEU A 60 6.01 7.75 -0.80
CA LEU A 60 5.93 9.15 -0.38
C LEU A 60 7.31 9.82 -0.35
N VAL A 61 8.31 9.13 0.23
CA VAL A 61 9.70 9.59 0.28
C VAL A 61 10.27 9.75 -1.13
N ILE A 62 10.03 8.80 -2.03
CA ILE A 62 10.47 8.87 -3.43
C ILE A 62 9.84 10.08 -4.13
N LEU A 63 8.54 10.31 -3.91
CA LEU A 63 7.81 11.42 -4.52
C LEU A 63 8.36 12.76 -4.05
N ILE A 64 8.59 12.92 -2.74
CA ILE A 64 9.24 14.11 -2.17
C ILE A 64 10.65 14.28 -2.71
N TYR A 65 11.45 13.21 -2.76
CA TYR A 65 12.80 13.24 -3.30
C TYR A 65 12.82 13.78 -4.72
N TYR A 66 11.97 13.27 -5.63
CA TYR A 66 11.94 13.77 -7.02
C TYR A 66 11.38 15.19 -7.18
N VAL A 67 10.55 15.66 -6.24
CA VAL A 67 10.04 17.04 -6.23
C VAL A 67 11.11 18.02 -5.74
N VAL A 68 11.86 17.64 -4.70
CA VAL A 68 12.84 18.51 -4.02
C VAL A 68 14.24 18.40 -4.64
N ARG A 69 14.56 17.29 -5.31
CA ARG A 69 15.88 17.07 -5.92
C ARG A 69 16.20 18.22 -6.89
N PRO A 70 17.41 18.81 -6.78
CA PRO A 70 17.88 19.79 -7.76
C PRO A 70 17.83 19.19 -9.17
N LYS A 71 17.23 19.93 -10.11
CA LYS A 71 17.26 19.58 -11.54
C LYS A 71 18.60 20.03 -12.10
N GLU A 72 19.65 19.24 -11.85
CA GLU A 72 20.87 19.26 -12.66
C GLU A 72 20.64 18.47 -13.94
#